data_AF-A0A918J5B3-F1
#
_entry.id   AF-A0A918J5B3-F1
#
_cell.length_a   1.000
_cell.length_b   1.000
_cell.length_c   1.000
_cell.angle_alpha   90.00
_cell.angle_beta   90.00
_cell.angle_gamma   90.00
#
_symmetry.space_group_name_H-M   'P 1'
#
loop_
_entity.id
_entity.type
_entity.pdbx_description
1 polymer ?
#
loop_
_entity_poly.entity_id
_entity_poly.type
_entity_poly.pdbx_seq_one_letter_code
_entity_poly.pdbx_strand_id
1 'polypeptide(L)'
;MRIETIEKLCCPFDKADLTLRIITKDEQDNILEGLLSCGECNRVYPIVTGIPIMSPDEYRDFEREQPMLEKWEKLLEDKGEEFKIVEGKVIAIEKV
;
A
#
# COMPACT_ATOMS: atom_id res chain seq x y z
N MET A 1 -4.06 3.38 11.61
CA MET A 1 -2.67 3.86 11.67
C MET A 1 -2.61 5.37 11.63
N ARG A 2 -1.76 6.02 12.43
CA ARG A 2 -1.59 7.47 12.38
C ARG A 2 -0.62 7.89 11.27
N ILE A 3 -0.92 8.99 10.59
CA ILE A 3 -0.07 9.55 9.51
C ILE A 3 1.33 9.87 10.05
N GLU A 4 1.43 10.49 11.23
CA GLU A 4 2.70 10.82 11.91
C GLU A 4 3.63 9.61 12.15
N THR A 5 3.07 8.39 12.20
CA THR A 5 3.86 7.15 12.31
C THR A 5 4.41 6.73 10.96
N ILE A 6 3.63 6.91 9.89
CA ILE A 6 4.00 6.55 8.52
C ILE A 6 5.16 7.42 8.02
N GLU A 7 5.18 8.70 8.37
CA GLU A 7 6.28 9.62 8.03
C GLU A 7 7.64 9.22 8.63
N LYS A 8 7.65 8.28 9.59
CA LYS A 8 8.88 7.73 10.19
C LYS A 8 9.29 6.38 9.58
N LEU A 9 8.48 5.84 8.67
CA LEU A 9 8.75 4.56 8.03
C LEU A 9 9.54 4.75 6.75
N CYS A 10 10.37 3.76 6.46
CA CYS A 10 11.09 3.61 5.20
C CYS A 10 10.92 2.18 4.70
N CYS A 11 11.27 1.94 3.45
CA CYS A 11 11.25 0.61 2.88
C CYS A 11 12.19 -0.33 3.68
N PRO A 12 11.73 -1.52 4.11
CA PRO A 12 12.55 -2.45 4.88
C PRO A 12 13.78 -2.97 4.11
N PHE A 13 13.75 -2.95 2.78
CA PHE A 13 14.81 -3.54 1.93
C PHE A 13 15.92 -2.55 1.56
N ASP A 14 15.56 -1.36 1.07
CA ASP A 14 16.50 -0.38 0.50
C ASP A 14 16.57 0.93 1.30
N LYS A 15 15.71 1.07 2.34
CA LYS A 15 15.60 2.26 3.20
C LYS A 15 15.14 3.53 2.49
N ALA A 16 14.65 3.43 1.26
CA ALA A 16 14.07 4.56 0.55
C ALA A 16 12.74 5.00 1.16
N ASP A 17 12.32 6.22 0.81
CA ASP A 17 11.05 6.79 1.24
C ASP A 17 9.85 6.03 0.67
N LEU A 18 8.75 6.05 1.41
CA LEU A 18 7.51 5.38 1.05
C LEU A 18 6.42 6.40 0.70
N THR A 19 5.77 6.19 -0.43
CA THR A 19 4.60 6.96 -0.84
C THR A 19 3.33 6.29 -0.33
N LEU A 20 2.56 7.03 0.47
CA LEU A 20 1.28 6.59 1.03
C LEU A 20 0.11 6.93 0.09
N ARG A 21 -0.74 5.94 -0.17
CA ARG A 21 -2.07 6.11 -0.76
C ARG A 21 -3.14 5.66 0.22
N ILE A 22 -4.17 6.47 0.41
CA ILE A 22 -5.18 6.27 1.45
C ILE A 22 -6.48 5.80 0.81
N ILE A 23 -6.99 4.65 1.25
CA ILE A 23 -8.23 4.07 0.74
C ILE A 23 -9.37 4.45 1.68
N THR A 24 -9.22 4.13 2.97
CA THR A 24 -10.23 4.33 4.01
C THR A 24 -9.59 4.88 5.29
N LYS A 25 -10.24 5.86 5.92
CA LYS A 25 -9.89 6.35 7.27
C LYS A 25 -11.06 6.15 8.24
N ASP A 26 -10.77 6.17 9.54
CA ASP A 26 -11.78 6.26 10.58
C ASP A 26 -12.16 7.73 10.89
N GLU A 27 -13.09 7.92 11.83
CA GLU A 27 -13.56 9.24 12.28
C GLU A 27 -12.47 10.08 12.98
N GLN A 28 -11.36 9.46 13.38
CA GLN A 28 -10.22 10.09 14.04
C GLN A 28 -9.05 10.33 13.07
N ASP A 29 -9.28 10.24 11.76
CA ASP A 29 -8.28 10.34 10.69
C ASP A 29 -7.19 9.25 10.73
N ASN A 30 -7.39 8.16 11.49
CA ASN A 30 -6.51 7.01 11.39
C ASN A 30 -6.78 6.27 10.08
N ILE A 31 -5.71 5.91 9.37
CA ILE A 31 -5.78 5.11 8.15
C ILE A 31 -6.15 3.68 8.54
N LEU A 32 -7.27 3.19 8.02
CA LEU A 32 -7.73 1.81 8.17
C LEU A 32 -7.25 0.94 7.00
N GLU A 33 -7.37 1.46 5.78
CA GLU A 33 -6.95 0.80 4.55
C GLU A 33 -6.10 1.76 3.71
N GLY A 34 -5.02 1.25 3.14
CA GLY A 34 -4.10 2.04 2.33
C GLY A 34 -2.96 1.22 1.74
N LEU A 35 -2.10 1.88 0.98
CA LEU A 35 -0.92 1.29 0.34
C LEU A 35 0.29 2.16 0.61
N LEU A 36 1.40 1.55 1.01
CA LEU A 36 2.72 2.18 1.00
C LEU A 36 3.50 1.64 -0.19
N SER A 37 4.10 2.51 -0.99
CA SER A 37 4.84 2.15 -2.19
C SER A 37 6.25 2.70 -2.15
N CYS A 38 7.24 1.85 -2.45
CA CYS A 38 8.62 2.28 -2.60
C CYS A 38 8.91 2.57 -4.09
N GLY A 39 9.39 3.78 -4.40
CA GLY A 39 9.77 4.17 -5.76
C GLY A 39 11.08 3.55 -6.26
N GLU A 40 11.94 3.08 -5.35
CA GLU A 40 13.26 2.51 -5.70
C GLU A 40 13.17 1.01 -6.03
N CYS A 41 12.69 0.18 -5.10
CA CYS A 41 12.55 -1.26 -5.33
C CYS A 41 11.18 -1.69 -5.88
N ASN A 42 10.25 -0.76 -6.11
CA ASN A 42 8.90 -1.02 -6.63
C ASN A 42 8.05 -1.99 -5.76
N ARG A 43 8.35 -2.07 -4.46
CA ARG A 43 7.58 -2.88 -3.50
C ARG A 43 6.40 -2.09 -2.96
N VAL A 44 5.35 -2.83 -2.62
CA VAL A 44 4.16 -2.25 -2.00
C VAL A 44 3.72 -3.05 -0.80
N TYR A 45 3.37 -2.30 0.24
CA TYR A 45 2.97 -2.78 1.55
C TYR A 45 1.53 -2.34 1.84
N PRO A 46 0.57 -3.26 1.88
CA PRO A 46 -0.80 -2.92 2.19
C PRO A 46 -0.95 -2.57 3.68
N ILE A 47 -1.82 -1.61 3.97
CA ILE A 47 -2.29 -1.29 5.32
C ILE A 47 -3.67 -1.90 5.47
N VAL A 48 -3.81 -2.87 6.37
CA VAL A 48 -5.08 -3.57 6.63
C VAL A 48 -5.45 -3.35 8.09
N THR A 49 -6.68 -2.91 8.35
CA THR A 49 -7.18 -2.58 9.70
C THR A 49 -6.23 -1.66 10.49
N GLY A 50 -5.53 -0.77 9.77
CA GLY A 50 -4.56 0.16 10.32
C GLY A 50 -3.21 -0.46 10.70
N ILE A 51 -2.90 -1.66 10.23
CA ILE A 51 -1.63 -2.37 10.41
C ILE A 51 -0.91 -2.47 9.06
N PRO A 52 0.30 -1.92 8.90
CA PRO A 52 1.07 -2.04 7.67
C PRO A 52 1.74 -3.41 7.58
N ILE A 53 1.49 -4.15 6.50
CA ILE A 53 2.10 -5.46 6.24
C ILE A 53 3.39 -5.24 5.45
N MET A 54 4.50 -5.09 6.18
CA MET A 54 5.86 -4.88 5.62
C MET A 54 6.73 -6.15 5.62
N SER A 55 6.08 -7.31 5.69
CA SER A 55 6.76 -8.61 5.64
C SER A 55 7.49 -8.79 4.30
N PRO A 56 8.67 -9.45 4.30
CA PRO A 56 9.30 -9.89 3.07
C PRO A 56 8.37 -10.79 2.24
N ASP A 57 8.54 -10.77 0.91
CA ASP A 57 7.66 -11.50 -0.02
C ASP A 57 7.57 -12.99 0.29
N GLU A 58 8.64 -13.60 0.78
CA GLU A 58 8.68 -15.04 1.13
C GLU A 58 7.70 -15.41 2.26
N TYR A 59 7.27 -14.43 3.06
CA TYR A 59 6.31 -14.61 4.16
C TYR A 59 4.92 -14.06 3.82
N ARG A 60 4.70 -13.57 2.59
CA ARG A 60 3.41 -13.06 2.15
C ARG A 60 2.58 -14.15 1.48
N ASP A 61 1.28 -14.10 1.73
CA ASP A 61 0.31 -15.01 1.13
C ASP A 61 -0.50 -14.24 0.10
N PHE A 62 0.08 -14.11 -1.10
CA PHE A 62 -0.48 -13.29 -2.17
C PHE A 62 -1.87 -13.76 -2.62
N GLU A 63 -2.15 -15.06 -2.60
CA GLU A 63 -3.46 -15.61 -2.97
C GLU A 63 -4.56 -15.12 -2.03
N ARG A 64 -4.23 -14.94 -0.74
CA ARG A 64 -5.17 -14.39 0.25
C ARG A 64 -5.31 -12.87 0.17
N GLU A 65 -4.25 -12.19 -0.28
CA GLU A 65 -4.24 -10.75 -0.45
C GLU A 65 -4.94 -10.30 -1.75
N GLN A 66 -4.91 -11.11 -2.82
CA GLN A 66 -5.48 -10.83 -4.13
C GLN A 66 -6.91 -10.23 -4.13
N PRO A 67 -7.93 -10.88 -3.53
CA PRO A 67 -9.30 -10.37 -3.61
C PRO A 67 -9.47 -8.99 -2.96
N MET A 68 -8.63 -8.68 -1.97
CA MET A 68 -8.60 -7.37 -1.34
C MET A 68 -7.92 -6.33 -2.24
N LEU A 69 -6.80 -6.69 -2.89
CA LEU A 69 -6.09 -5.81 -3.80
C LEU A 69 -6.94 -5.44 -5.02
N GLU A 70 -7.67 -6.40 -5.61
CA GLU A 70 -8.60 -6.16 -6.72
C GLU A 70 -9.73 -5.20 -6.32
N LYS A 71 -10.28 -5.38 -5.12
CA LYS A 71 -11.29 -4.45 -4.56
C LYS A 71 -10.72 -3.03 -4.44
N TRP A 72 -9.48 -2.90 -3.99
CA TRP A 72 -8.83 -1.61 -3.80
C TRP A 72 -8.43 -0.93 -5.12
N GLU A 73 -8.04 -1.70 -6.14
CA GLU A 73 -7.76 -1.21 -7.50
C GLU A 73 -8.98 -0.48 -8.04
N LYS A 74 -10.14 -1.14 -7.99
CA LYS A 74 -11.41 -0.56 -8.40
C LYS A 74 -11.78 0.72 -7.64
N LEU A 75 -11.59 0.73 -6.31
CA LEU A 75 -11.90 1.91 -5.48
C LEU A 75 -10.99 3.11 -5.78
N LEU A 76 -9.75 2.86 -6.21
CA LEU A 76 -8.79 3.92 -6.53
C LEU A 76 -8.95 4.43 -7.96
N GLU A 77 -9.37 3.59 -8.91
CA GLU A 77 -9.84 4.03 -10.24
C GLU A 77 -10.97 5.05 -10.14
N ASP A 78 -11.99 4.78 -9.30
CA ASP A 78 -13.10 5.71 -9.04
C ASP A 78 -12.64 7.06 -8.45
N LYS A 79 -11.45 7.10 -7.82
CA LYS A 79 -10.84 8.32 -7.24
C LYS A 79 -9.80 8.99 -8.15
N GLY A 80 -9.56 8.45 -9.36
CA GLY A 80 -8.55 8.97 -10.29
C GLY A 80 -7.10 8.70 -9.86
N GLU A 81 -6.88 7.65 -9.06
CA GLU A 81 -5.55 7.19 -8.65
C GLU A 81 -5.32 5.78 -9.21
N GLU A 82 -4.36 5.60 -10.11
CA GLU A 82 -4.05 4.28 -10.67
C GLU A 82 -2.88 3.61 -9.92
N PHE A 83 -2.97 2.29 -9.73
CA PHE A 83 -1.87 1.39 -9.42
C PHE A 83 -2.08 0.10 -10.24
N LYS A 84 -1.02 -0.60 -10.62
CA LYS A 84 -1.12 -1.88 -11.35
C LYS A 84 -0.64 -3.02 -10.50
N ILE A 85 -1.36 -4.14 -10.52
CA ILE A 85 -0.91 -5.41 -9.95
C ILE A 85 -0.19 -6.20 -11.06
N VAL A 86 1.12 -6.38 -10.94
CA VAL A 86 1.94 -7.18 -11.89
C VAL A 86 2.59 -8.33 -11.14
N GLU A 87 2.20 -9.57 -11.46
CA GLU A 87 2.83 -10.80 -10.93
C GLU A 87 2.95 -10.84 -9.39
N GLY A 88 1.90 -10.43 -8.68
CA GLY A 88 1.91 -10.37 -7.20
C GLY A 88 2.64 -9.16 -6.61
N LYS A 89 3.16 -8.25 -7.43
CA LYS A 89 3.70 -6.96 -7.00
C LYS A 89 2.71 -5.87 -7.38
N VAL A 90 2.25 -5.12 -6.37
CA VAL A 90 1.58 -3.85 -6.67
C VAL A 90 2.68 -2.87 -7.07
N ILE A 91 2.56 -2.25 -8.24
CA ILE A 91 3.46 -1.22 -8.72
C ILE A 91 2.65 0.07 -8.74
N ALA A 92 3.10 1.08 -7.98
CA ALA A 92 2.51 2.40 -8.06
C ALA A 92 2.82 2.99 -9.43
N ILE A 93 1.79 3.33 -10.21
CA ILE A 93 1.97 4.16 -11.40
C ILE A 93 1.88 5.61 -10.91
N GLU A 94 2.95 6.37 -11.09
CA GLU A 94 2.86 7.82 -11.00
C GLU A 94 1.83 8.32 -12.01
N LYS A 95 1.05 9.35 -11.60
CA LYS A 95 0.06 10.01 -12.45
C LYS A 95 0.69 10.36 -13.81
N VAL A 96 0.01 9.99 -14.88
CA VAL A 96 0.16 10.66 -16.20
C VAL A 96 -0.47 12.04 -16.12
#